data_AF-A0A6A7MFR4-F1
#
_entry.id   AF-A0A6A7MFR4-F1
#
_cell.length_a   1.000
_cell.length_b   1.000
_cell.length_c   1.000
_cell.angle_alpha   90.00
_cell.angle_beta   90.00
_cell.angle_gamma   90.00
#
_symmetry.space_group_name_H-M   'P 1'
#
loop_
_entity.id
_entity.type
_entity.pdbx_description
1 polymer ?
#
loop_
_entity_poly.entity_id
_entity_poly.type
_entity_poly.pdbx_seq_one_letter_code
_entity_poly.pdbx_strand_id
1 'polypeptide(L)' 'MPLLKSLQNFDVANATVQVWLYKKSNTPEGTRFTGRWIDTDTELDQALRKAITDRRESILEVKRV' A
#
# COMPACT_ATOMS: atom_id res chain seq x y z
N MET A 1 16.34 -13.41 -16.46
CA MET A 1 15.20 -12.81 -17.18
C MET A 1 15.13 -11.33 -16.85
N PRO A 2 15.42 -10.44 -17.80
CA PRO A 2 15.48 -8.99 -17.57
C PRO A 2 14.11 -8.34 -17.26
N LEU A 3 13.00 -8.94 -17.71
CA LEU A 3 11.64 -8.41 -17.53
C LEU A 3 11.18 -8.34 -16.06
N LEU A 4 11.60 -9.30 -15.22
CA LEU A 4 11.29 -9.30 -13.79
C LEU A 4 12.07 -8.22 -13.03
N LYS A 5 13.32 -7.96 -13.42
CA LYS A 5 14.13 -6.87 -12.85
C LYS A 5 13.51 -5.49 -13.11
N SER A 6 12.94 -5.25 -14.30
CA SER A 6 12.28 -3.97 -14.60
C SER A 6 11.00 -3.76 -13.78
N LEU A 7 10.27 -4.83 -13.44
CA LEU A 7 9.10 -4.75 -12.56
C LEU A 7 9.49 -4.54 -11.08
N GLN A 8 10.72 -4.89 -10.70
CA GLN A 8 11.29 -4.59 -9.38
C GLN A 8 11.76 -3.13 -9.28
N ASN A 9 11.93 -2.37 -10.35
CA ASN A 9 12.48 -1.01 -10.30
C ASN A 9 11.45 0.08 -9.95
N PHE A 10 10.32 -0.27 -9.35
CA PHE A 10 9.37 0.75 -8.87
C PHE A 10 10.04 1.63 -7.82
N ASP A 11 10.01 2.94 -8.07
CA ASP A 11 10.62 3.96 -7.22
C ASP A 11 9.63 4.39 -6.13
N VAL A 12 9.72 3.72 -4.98
CA VAL A 12 8.88 4.03 -3.80
C VAL A 12 9.22 5.40 -3.22
N ALA A 13 10.44 5.93 -3.43
CA ALA A 13 10.85 7.21 -2.86
C ALA A 13 10.17 8.39 -3.57
N ASN A 14 10.05 8.31 -4.90
CA ASN A 14 9.42 9.35 -5.71
C ASN A 14 7.93 9.10 -6.03
N ALA A 15 7.35 8.00 -5.53
CA ALA A 15 5.93 7.72 -5.70
C ALA A 15 5.04 8.66 -4.87
N THR A 16 3.85 8.98 -5.38
CA THR A 16 2.79 9.62 -4.59
C THR A 16 2.12 8.57 -3.69
N VAL A 17 1.98 8.89 -2.40
CA VAL A 17 1.22 8.07 -1.44
C VAL A 17 -0.10 8.77 -1.16
N GLN A 18 -1.21 8.04 -1.25
CA GLN A 18 -2.55 8.53 -0.91
C GLN A 18 -3.24 7.49 -0.03
N VAL A 19 -3.92 7.93 1.01
CA VAL A 19 -4.60 7.04 1.96
C VAL A 19 -6.11 7.18 1.82
N TRP A 20 -6.77 6.07 1.50
CA TRP A 20 -8.23 5.96 1.57
C TRP A 20 -8.61 5.29 2.88
N LEU A 21 -9.21 6.07 3.78
CA LEU A 21 -9.78 5.52 5.01
C LEU A 21 -11.17 4.99 4.71
N TYR A 22 -11.39 3.70 4.97
CA TYR A 22 -12.72 3.11 4.91
C TYR A 22 -13.19 2.68 6.30
N LYS A 23 -14.49 2.81 6.53
CA LYS A 23 -15.20 2.36 7.72
C LYS A 23 -16.34 1.44 7.29
N LYS A 24 -16.33 0.23 7.83
CA LYS A 24 -17.45 -0.70 7.79
C LYS A 24 -18.28 -0.50 9.07
N SER A 25 -19.56 -0.21 8.92
CA SER A 25 -20.51 -0.11 10.02
C SER A 25 -21.56 -1.20 9.87
N ASN A 26 -21.72 -2.03 10.90
CA ASN A 26 -22.77 -3.04 10.94
C ASN A 26 -23.91 -2.51 11.81
N THR A 27 -25.11 -2.43 11.23
CA THR A 27 -26.34 -2.03 11.92
C THR A 27 -27.41 -3.11 11.72
N PRO A 28 -28.48 -3.17 12.53
CA PRO A 28 -29.60 -4.08 12.28
C PRO A 28 -30.23 -3.91 10.89
N GLU A 29 -30.12 -2.72 10.31
CA GLU A 29 -30.60 -2.38 8.96
C GLU A 29 -29.65 -2.85 7.83
N GLY A 30 -28.47 -3.37 8.18
CA GLY A 30 -27.49 -3.89 7.24
C GLY A 30 -26.07 -3.33 7.42
N THR A 31 -25.19 -3.75 6.51
CA THR A 31 -23.79 -3.32 6.47
C THR A 31 -23.65 -2.07 5.59
N ARG A 32 -23.08 -1.01 6.14
CA ARG A 32 -22.74 0.21 5.41
C ARG A 32 -21.23 0.36 5.31
N PHE A 33 -20.74 0.64 4.10
CA PHE A 33 -19.36 0.97 3.84
C PHE A 33 -19.26 2.45 3.50
N THR A 34 -18.40 3.15 4.23
CA THR A 34 -18.12 4.58 3.99
C THR A 34 -16.62 4.74 3.85
N GLY A 35 -16.18 5.67 3.03
CA GLY A 35 -14.76 5.96 2.93
C GLY A 35 -14.50 7.37 2.44
N ARG A 36 -13.27 7.84 2.66
CA ARG A 36 -12.78 9.13 2.19
C ARG A 36 -11.28 9.11 2.01
N TRP A 37 -10.79 9.94 1.10
CA TRP A 37 -9.38 10.28 1.04
C TRP A 37 -9.05 11.10 2.27
N ILE A 38 -7.89 10.84 2.86
CA ILE A 38 -7.35 11.65 3.93
C ILE A 38 -6.02 12.23 3.46
N ASP A 39 -5.76 13.45 3.90
CA ASP A 39 -4.43 14.02 3.78
C ASP A 39 -3.50 13.28 4.74
N THR A 40 -2.28 13.03 4.29
CA THR A 40 -1.21 12.47 5.09
C THR A 40 -0.29 13.59 5.52
N ASP A 41 0.15 13.56 6.78
CA ASP A 41 1.27 14.38 7.21
C ASP A 41 2.60 13.71 6.83
N THR A 42 3.70 14.44 7.00
CA THR A 42 5.03 13.96 6.63
C THR A 42 5.45 12.73 7.43
N GLU A 43 5.02 12.61 8.69
CA GLU A 43 5.35 11.48 9.56
C GLU A 43 4.67 10.19 9.07
N LEU A 44 3.36 10.26 8.79
CA LEU A 44 2.57 9.17 8.24
C LEU A 44 3.08 8.75 6.86
N ASP A 45 3.42 9.70 5.99
CA ASP A 45 4.02 9.42 4.68
C ASP A 45 5.33 8.63 4.80
N GLN A 46 6.22 9.04 5.71
CA GLN A 46 7.48 8.35 5.95
C GLN A 46 7.26 6.93 6.52
N ALA A 47 6.35 6.80 7.48
CA ALA A 47 6.01 5.51 8.07
C ALA A 47 5.44 4.54 7.02
N LEU A 48 4.54 5.02 6.15
CA LEU A 48 3.96 4.23 5.06
C LEU A 48 5.02 3.80 4.05
N ARG A 49 5.90 4.71 3.61
CA ARG A 49 6.99 4.39 2.70
C ARG A 49 7.93 3.34 3.29
N LYS A 50 8.29 3.48 4.57
CA LYS A 50 9.11 2.50 5.26
C LYS A 50 8.44 1.13 5.27
N ALA A 51 7.17 1.06 5.66
CA ALA A 51 6.43 -0.19 5.72
C ALA A 51 6.32 -0.88 4.34
N ILE A 52 6.11 -0.10 3.27
CA ILE A 52 6.08 -0.61 1.89
C ILE A 52 7.45 -1.18 1.50
N THR A 53 8.53 -0.46 1.77
CA THR A 53 9.91 -0.91 1.47
C THR A 53 10.25 -2.18 2.23
N ASP A 54 10.03 -2.20 3.55
CA ASP A 54 10.27 -3.38 4.38
C ASP A 54 9.48 -4.60 3.88
N ARG A 55 8.20 -4.40 3.53
CA ARG A 55 7.36 -5.49 3.01
C ARG A 55 7.86 -5.97 1.66
N ARG A 56 8.24 -5.06 0.77
CA ARG A 56 8.78 -5.40 -0.55
C ARG A 56 10.05 -6.26 -0.42
N GLU A 57 10.96 -5.90 0.47
CA GLU A 57 12.19 -6.67 0.73
C GLU A 57 11.89 -8.08 1.26
N SER A 58 10.78 -8.25 1.98
CA SER A 58 10.34 -9.56 2.49
C SER A 58 9.74 -10.49 1.43
N ILE A 59 9.40 -9.99 0.24
CA ILE A 59 8.79 -10.81 -0.83
C ILE A 59 9.90 -11.58 -1.53
N LEU A 60 10.02 -12.88 -1.21
CA LEU A 60 10.89 -13.80 -1.92
C LEU A 60 10.25 -14.19 -3.26
N GLU A 61 11.01 -14.06 -4.34
CA GLU A 61 10.56 -14.44 -5.68
C GLU A 61 10.42 -15.97 -5.76
N VAL A 62 9.18 -16.48 -5.75
CA VAL A 62 8.92 -17.91 -5.89
C VAL A 62 9.05 -18.28 -7.37
N LYS A 63 10.18 -18.85 -7.77
CA LYS A 63 10.28 -19.56 -9.05
C LYS A 63 9.39 -20.79 -8.98
N ARG A 64 8.25 -20.77 -9.68
CA ARG A 64 7.51 -21.99 -9.99
C ARG A 64 8.38 -22.80 -10.97
N VAL A 65 8.94 -23.90 -10.50
CA VAL A 65 9.66 -24.90 -11.31
C VAL A 65 8.65 -25.70 -12.11
#